data_AF-D8RLW5-F1
#
_entry.id   AF-D8RLW5-F1
#
_cell.length_a   1.000
_cell.length_b   1.000
_cell.length_c   1.000
_cell.angle_alpha   90.00
_cell.angle_beta   90.00
_cell.angle_gamma   90.00
#
_symmetry.space_group_name_H-M   'P 1'
#
loop_
_entity.id
_entity.type
_entity.pdbx_description
1 polymer ?
#
loop_
_entity_poly.entity_id
_entity_poly.type
_entity_poly.pdbx_seq_one_letter_code
_entity_poly.pdbx_strand_id
1 'polypeptide(L)'
;QGDVTREIEGLIYEQMTNAWINGIGAAPPGLLTGIAKFVRLKAGLPPDNQFEPDEFVTGTKGPWDVGSYATAHFLVYLEDSFQSDFVALINRKMADGWNESFTWQILGLSVEKLWHEW
;
A
#
# COMPACT_ATOMS: atom_id res chain seq x y z
N GLN A 1 19.89 4.07 18.37
CA GLN A 1 20.64 4.63 17.24
C GLN A 1 20.19 3.83 16.03
N GLY A 2 19.54 4.47 15.05
CA GLY A 2 18.95 3.76 13.91
C GLY A 2 20.01 3.13 13.01
N ASP A 3 19.70 1.99 12.41
CA ASP A 3 20.59 1.31 11.46
C ASP A 3 20.45 1.96 10.07
N VAL A 4 21.39 2.85 9.74
CA VAL A 4 21.41 3.58 8.46
C VAL A 4 21.47 2.63 7.26
N THR A 5 22.14 1.49 7.39
CA THR A 5 22.25 0.51 6.30
C THR A 5 20.89 -0.10 6.00
N ARG A 6 20.18 -0.51 7.05
CA ARG A 6 18.82 -1.04 6.97
C ARG A 6 17.83 -0.02 6.41
N GLU A 7 17.97 1.26 6.79
CA GLU A 7 17.13 2.33 6.26
C GLU A 7 17.34 2.56 4.77
N ILE A 8 18.60 2.62 4.33
CA ILE A 8 18.94 2.73 2.90
C ILE A 8 18.41 1.52 2.13
N GLU A 9 18.57 0.31 2.66
CA GLU A 9 18.06 -0.90 2.03
C GLU A 9 16.54 -0.82 1.84
N GLY A 10 15.80 -0.50 2.90
CA GLY A 10 14.35 -0.37 2.81
C GLY A 10 13.89 0.73 1.84
N LEU A 11 14.65 1.84 1.74
CA LEU A 11 14.37 2.91 0.78
C LEU A 11 14.57 2.42 -0.65
N ILE A 12 15.58 1.60 -0.92
CA ILE A 12 15.78 1.01 -2.25
C ILE A 12 14.58 0.15 -2.64
N TYR A 13 14.07 -0.71 -1.75
CA TYR A 13 12.86 -1.51 -2.03
C TYR A 13 11.63 -0.64 -2.32
N GLU A 14 11.40 0.38 -1.50
CA GLU A 14 10.30 1.33 -1.69
C GLU A 14 10.42 2.04 -3.06
N GLN A 15 11.59 2.60 -3.37
CA GLN A 15 11.79 3.38 -4.61
C GLN A 15 11.79 2.52 -5.87
N MET A 16 12.33 1.29 -5.80
CA MET A 16 12.27 0.34 -6.92
C MET A 16 10.84 -0.06 -7.27
N THR A 17 9.90 0.04 -6.32
CA THR A 17 8.48 -0.23 -6.58
C THR A 17 7.89 0.72 -7.62
N ASN A 18 8.34 1.97 -7.65
CA ASN A 18 7.90 2.96 -8.64
C ASN A 18 8.25 2.56 -10.09
N ALA A 19 9.20 1.65 -10.31
CA ALA A 19 9.57 1.19 -11.64
C ALA A 19 8.58 0.18 -12.24
N TRP A 20 7.75 -0.49 -11.42
CA TRP A 20 6.83 -1.55 -11.87
C TRP A 20 5.38 -1.36 -11.39
N ILE A 21 5.10 -0.34 -10.58
CA ILE A 21 3.74 -0.03 -10.17
C ILE A 21 2.94 0.55 -11.34
N ASN A 22 1.73 0.02 -11.55
CA ASN A 22 0.76 0.52 -12.50
C ASN A 22 -0.15 1.56 -11.84
N GLY A 23 -0.90 2.31 -12.65
CA GLY A 23 -1.89 3.26 -12.14
C GLY A 23 -1.33 4.62 -11.73
N ILE A 24 -0.05 4.91 -11.96
CA ILE A 24 0.53 6.25 -11.77
C ILE A 24 -0.30 7.27 -12.55
N GLY A 25 -0.81 8.29 -11.85
CA GLY A 25 -1.64 9.34 -12.43
C GLY A 25 -3.14 9.02 -12.55
N ALA A 26 -3.56 7.81 -12.19
CA ALA A 26 -4.97 7.39 -12.22
C ALA A 26 -5.48 6.86 -10.87
N ALA A 27 -4.66 6.07 -10.15
CA ALA A 27 -5.01 5.47 -8.88
C ALA A 27 -4.85 6.46 -7.70
N PRO A 28 -5.52 6.22 -6.56
CA PRO A 28 -5.35 7.01 -5.34
C PRO A 28 -3.87 7.09 -4.94
N PRO A 29 -3.33 8.29 -4.68
CA PRO A 29 -1.93 8.45 -4.29
C PRO A 29 -1.55 7.66 -3.03
N GLY A 30 -2.46 7.55 -2.05
CA GLY A 30 -2.18 6.77 -0.85
C GLY A 30 -2.09 5.26 -1.11
N LEU A 31 -2.84 4.72 -2.08
CA LEU A 31 -2.68 3.33 -2.52
C LEU A 31 -1.31 3.11 -3.18
N LEU A 32 -0.90 4.00 -4.08
CA LEU A 32 0.40 3.87 -4.77
C LEU A 32 1.57 3.91 -3.79
N THR A 33 1.55 4.89 -2.89
CA THR A 33 2.58 5.01 -1.82
C THR A 33 2.49 3.87 -0.81
N GLY A 34 1.28 3.39 -0.51
CA GLY A 34 1.04 2.21 0.32
C GLY A 34 1.61 0.93 -0.27
N ILE A 35 1.50 0.71 -1.59
CA ILE A 35 2.11 -0.44 -2.28
C ILE A 35 3.63 -0.39 -2.17
N ALA A 36 4.25 0.78 -2.38
CA ALA A 36 5.70 0.94 -2.24
C ALA A 36 6.18 0.59 -0.81
N LYS A 37 5.43 1.03 0.21
CA LYS A 37 5.72 0.73 1.61
C LYS A 37 5.42 -0.73 1.98
N PHE A 38 4.38 -1.31 1.40
CA PHE A 38 4.05 -2.73 1.56
C PHE A 38 5.23 -3.62 1.13
N VAL A 39 5.89 -3.32 0.02
CA VAL A 39 7.07 -4.07 -0.46
C VAL A 39 8.20 -4.01 0.56
N ARG A 40 8.44 -2.82 1.13
CA ARG A 40 9.41 -2.62 2.22
C ARG A 40 9.03 -3.42 3.48
N LEU A 41 7.74 -3.47 3.85
CA LEU A 41 7.26 -4.28 4.98
C LEU A 41 7.45 -5.79 4.74
N LYS A 42 7.06 -6.31 3.57
CA LYS A 42 7.22 -7.74 3.23
C LYS A 42 8.69 -8.16 3.08
N ALA A 43 9.58 -7.22 2.74
CA ALA A 43 11.03 -7.44 2.78
C ALA A 43 11.60 -7.50 4.20
N GLY A 44 10.78 -7.30 5.25
CA GLY A 44 11.21 -7.31 6.64
C GLY A 44 12.02 -6.07 7.02
N LEU A 45 11.79 -4.95 6.34
CA LEU A 45 12.52 -3.69 6.50
C LEU A 45 11.61 -2.52 6.95
N PRO A 46 10.69 -2.64 7.92
CA PRO A 46 9.92 -1.49 8.39
C PRO A 46 10.86 -0.37 8.88
N PRO A 47 10.58 0.92 8.60
CA PRO A 47 11.35 2.00 9.21
C PRO A 47 10.96 2.21 10.67
N ASP A 48 11.84 2.86 11.42
CA ASP A 48 11.63 3.17 12.83
C ASP A 48 10.40 4.08 13.07
N ASN A 49 10.03 4.92 12.11
CA ASN A 49 8.95 5.92 12.24
C ASN A 49 7.64 5.55 11.51
N GLN A 50 7.43 4.28 11.14
CA GLN A 50 6.25 3.85 10.36
C GLN A 50 4.88 4.12 11.02
N PHE A 51 4.85 4.45 12.30
CA PHE A 51 3.62 4.76 13.06
C PHE A 51 3.40 6.27 13.26
N GLU A 52 4.30 7.11 12.76
CA GLU A 52 4.10 8.56 12.76
C GLU A 52 3.03 8.94 11.73
N PRO A 53 2.17 9.94 12.03
CA PRO A 53 1.21 10.46 11.07
C PRO A 53 1.93 10.96 9.83
N ASP A 54 1.41 10.63 8.66
CA ASP A 54 1.96 11.11 7.39
C ASP A 54 1.71 12.63 7.29
N GLU A 55 2.78 13.44 7.29
CA GLU A 55 2.72 14.91 7.35
C GLU A 55 1.89 15.53 6.20
N PHE A 56 1.70 14.79 5.11
CA PHE A 56 1.01 15.27 3.91
C PHE A 56 -0.47 14.85 3.81
N VAL A 57 -1.02 14.13 4.81
CA VAL A 57 -2.43 13.72 4.79
C VAL A 57 -3.31 14.83 5.34
N THR A 58 -3.86 15.65 4.45
CA THR A 58 -4.82 16.71 4.79
C THR A 58 -6.23 16.30 4.38
N GLY A 59 -6.82 15.35 5.12
CA GLY A 59 -8.20 14.87 4.91
C GLY A 59 -8.25 13.52 4.22
N THR A 60 -8.95 12.56 4.84
CA THR A 60 -9.07 11.20 4.33
C THR A 60 -10.22 11.11 3.33
N LYS A 61 -9.93 10.66 2.11
CA LYS A 61 -10.94 10.45 1.05
C LYS A 61 -11.46 9.01 0.99
N GLY A 62 -10.98 8.15 1.87
CA GLY A 62 -11.33 6.74 1.94
C GLY A 62 -10.14 5.89 2.39
N PRO A 63 -10.31 4.56 2.44
CA PRO A 63 -9.28 3.61 2.89
C PRO A 63 -7.92 3.77 2.19
N TRP A 64 -7.94 4.22 0.93
CA TRP A 64 -6.73 4.41 0.14
C TRP A 64 -5.99 5.73 0.34
N ASP A 65 -6.52 6.67 1.13
CA ASP A 65 -5.92 8.00 1.32
C ASP A 65 -5.87 8.39 2.82
N VAL A 66 -5.68 7.40 3.72
CA VAL A 66 -5.53 7.64 5.16
C VAL A 66 -4.09 7.85 5.62
N GLY A 67 -3.12 7.59 4.74
CA GLY A 67 -1.70 7.58 5.05
C GLY A 67 -1.01 6.34 4.51
N SER A 68 0.24 6.53 4.09
CA SER A 68 0.97 5.55 3.29
C SER A 68 1.34 4.29 4.09
N TYR A 69 1.77 4.40 5.36
CA TYR A 69 2.03 3.23 6.21
C TYR A 69 0.76 2.52 6.71
N ALA A 70 -0.30 3.26 7.04
CA ALA A 70 -1.59 2.65 7.38
C ALA A 70 -2.11 1.81 6.20
N THR A 71 -2.03 2.36 4.98
CA THR A 71 -2.37 1.64 3.76
C THR A 71 -1.48 0.41 3.57
N ALA A 72 -0.17 0.51 3.80
CA ALA A 72 0.75 -0.63 3.67
C ALA A 72 0.42 -1.78 4.63
N HIS A 73 0.14 -1.49 5.90
CA HIS A 73 -0.25 -2.51 6.87
C HIS A 73 -1.62 -3.13 6.55
N PHE A 74 -2.56 -2.32 6.04
CA PHE A 74 -3.83 -2.85 5.53
C PHE A 74 -3.61 -3.80 4.34
N LEU A 75 -2.72 -3.48 3.41
CA LEU A 75 -2.35 -4.38 2.30
C LEU A 75 -1.73 -5.69 2.81
N VAL A 76 -0.89 -5.65 3.86
CA VAL A 76 -0.38 -6.87 4.51
C VAL A 76 -1.53 -7.69 5.09
N TYR A 77 -2.47 -7.07 5.80
CA TYR A 77 -3.66 -7.75 6.33
C TYR A 77 -4.50 -8.41 5.22
N LEU A 78 -4.70 -7.73 4.09
CA LEU A 78 -5.44 -8.29 2.96
C LEU A 78 -4.75 -9.53 2.37
N GLU A 79 -3.43 -9.48 2.21
CA GLU A 79 -2.68 -10.64 1.72
C GLU A 79 -2.66 -11.81 2.70
N ASP A 80 -2.43 -11.53 3.98
CA ASP A 80 -2.28 -12.57 4.99
C ASP A 80 -3.63 -13.21 5.35
N SER A 81 -4.75 -12.49 5.19
CA SER A 81 -6.08 -12.94 5.64
C SER A 81 -7.03 -13.39 4.53
N PHE A 82 -6.90 -12.87 3.31
CA PHE A 82 -7.88 -13.11 2.24
C PHE A 82 -7.29 -13.64 0.95
N GLN A 83 -6.25 -12.99 0.42
CA GLN A 83 -5.67 -13.36 -0.88
C GLN A 83 -4.18 -13.06 -0.94
N SER A 84 -3.35 -14.09 -0.88
CA SER A 84 -1.88 -13.98 -0.74
C SER A 84 -1.15 -13.23 -1.86
N ASP A 85 -1.79 -12.99 -3.00
CA ASP A 85 -1.25 -12.21 -4.12
C ASP A 85 -2.07 -10.94 -4.41
N PHE A 86 -2.84 -10.45 -3.44
CA PHE A 86 -3.74 -9.30 -3.59
C PHE A 86 -3.02 -8.08 -4.17
N VAL A 87 -1.83 -7.73 -3.69
CA VAL A 87 -1.09 -6.54 -4.16
C VAL A 87 -0.68 -6.71 -5.63
N ALA A 88 -0.26 -7.91 -6.03
CA ALA A 88 0.07 -8.20 -7.41
C ALA A 88 -1.18 -8.13 -8.32
N LEU A 89 -2.32 -8.63 -7.85
CA LEU A 89 -3.58 -8.63 -8.58
C LEU A 89 -4.14 -7.21 -8.78
N ILE A 90 -4.16 -6.39 -7.73
CA ILE A 90 -4.63 -5.01 -7.83
C ILE A 90 -3.68 -4.19 -8.69
N ASN A 91 -2.35 -4.36 -8.54
CA ASN A 91 -1.37 -3.71 -9.41
C ASN A 91 -1.58 -4.08 -10.89
N ARG A 92 -1.85 -5.35 -11.20
CA ARG A 92 -2.16 -5.76 -12.58
C ARG A 92 -3.44 -5.10 -13.10
N LYS A 93 -4.49 -5.03 -12.29
CA LYS A 93 -5.76 -4.40 -12.69
C LYS A 93 -5.64 -2.91 -12.99
N MET A 94 -4.70 -2.22 -12.35
CA MET A 94 -4.44 -0.79 -12.58
C MET A 94 -3.74 -0.47 -13.91
N ALA A 95 -3.35 -1.48 -14.71
CA ALA A 95 -2.60 -1.27 -15.96
C ALA A 95 -3.32 -0.35 -16.95
N ASP A 96 -4.65 -0.47 -17.05
CA ASP A 96 -5.47 0.28 -18.00
C ASP A 96 -6.29 1.40 -17.32
N GLY A 97 -5.98 1.72 -16.07
CA GLY A 97 -6.66 2.74 -15.28
C GLY A 97 -7.18 2.25 -13.93
N TRP A 98 -7.62 3.19 -13.09
CA TRP A 98 -8.14 2.92 -11.76
C TRP A 98 -9.65 2.67 -11.77
N ASN A 99 -10.10 1.75 -10.91
CA ASN A 99 -11.51 1.56 -10.62
C ASN A 99 -11.69 1.11 -9.15
N GLU A 100 -12.57 1.80 -8.41
CA GLU A 100 -12.86 1.51 -7.00
C GLU A 100 -13.36 0.07 -6.76
N SER A 101 -13.95 -0.57 -7.78
CA SER A 101 -14.46 -1.94 -7.66
C SER A 101 -13.37 -3.02 -7.68
N PHE A 102 -12.10 -2.70 -7.93
CA PHE A 102 -11.04 -3.73 -8.04
C PHE A 102 -10.90 -4.58 -6.78
N THR A 103 -11.00 -4.00 -5.59
CA THR A 103 -10.97 -4.74 -4.33
C THR A 103 -12.12 -5.75 -4.28
N TRP A 104 -13.33 -5.31 -4.63
CA TRP A 104 -14.51 -6.19 -4.68
C TRP A 104 -14.37 -7.28 -5.75
N GLN A 105 -13.81 -6.97 -6.92
CA GLN A 105 -13.57 -7.95 -7.97
C GLN A 105 -12.55 -9.03 -7.56
N ILE A 106 -11.58 -8.69 -6.69
CA ILE A 106 -10.55 -9.62 -6.23
C ILE A 106 -11.04 -10.43 -5.01
N LEU A 107 -11.67 -9.77 -4.04
CA LEU A 107 -11.98 -10.34 -2.71
C LEU A 107 -13.46 -10.62 -2.48
N GLY A 108 -14.36 -10.14 -3.36
CA GLY A 108 -15.81 -10.21 -3.17
C GLY A 108 -16.35 -9.25 -2.08
N LEU A 109 -15.49 -8.42 -1.49
CA LEU A 109 -15.81 -7.50 -0.40
C LEU A 109 -15.37 -6.08 -0.78
N SER A 110 -16.15 -5.07 -0.35
CA SER A 110 -15.78 -3.67 -0.60
C SER A 110 -14.59 -3.27 0.27
N VAL A 111 -13.78 -2.33 -0.22
CA VAL A 111 -12.62 -1.83 0.52
C VAL A 111 -13.03 -1.17 1.83
N GLU A 112 -14.17 -0.48 1.87
CA GLU A 112 -14.70 0.18 3.06
C GLU A 112 -15.05 -0.81 4.15
N LYS A 113 -15.65 -1.96 3.77
CA LYS A 113 -15.97 -3.01 4.72
C LYS A 113 -14.69 -3.62 5.31
N LEU A 114 -13.75 -3.99 4.44
CA LEU A 114 -12.48 -4.59 4.85
C LEU A 114 -11.68 -3.64 5.74
N TRP A 115 -11.67 -2.35 5.41
CA TRP A 115 -11.00 -1.31 6.20
C TRP A 115 -11.62 -1.12 7.58
N HIS A 116 -12.95 -1.21 7.69
CA HIS A 116 -13.64 -1.08 8.98
C HIS A 116 -13.43 -2.29 9.90
N GLU A 117 -13.19 -3.47 9.32
CA GLU A 117 -12.95 -4.72 10.05
C GLU A 117 -11.47 -4.92 10.47
N TRP A 118 -10.54 -4.16 9.89
CA TRP A 118 -9.11 -4.15 10.18
C TRP A 118 -8.76 -3.20 11.34
#